data_AF-A0A9W7BP79-F1
#
_entry.id   AF-A0A9W7BP79-F1
#
_cell.length_a   1.000
_cell.length_b   1.000
_cell.length_c   1.000
_cell.angle_alpha   90.00
_cell.angle_beta   90.00
_cell.angle_gamma   90.00
#
_symmetry.space_group_name_H-M   'P 1'
#
loop_
_entity.id
_entity.type
_entity.pdbx_description
1 polymer ?
#
loop_
_entity_poly.entity_id
_entity_poly.type
_entity_poly.pdbx_seq_one_letter_code
_entity_poly.pdbx_strand_id
1 'polypeptide(L)'
;MTRSKPTPPNYYKPMMPGVVKNYGSLTVPELRAEVIEKSKKTNTPLPAGLSTMKKKKLLEELSFSSPALGRHESYTVRALNLTLLEVEDAPVSGDGNKKVEQEVIMERIEANSLPLVYVDGSTMMERVSDFTKLRRGDHICVGLNPLRKIVTAFDKLLQYMAHLEILNAYHHFIMYDDVDHLSKDGIPMTKDDKPVMICEYSNTPGGALEQAWKYGLKSVWDSPAPWMRIPFYDYVEGCSTSAAGEGIGIYRIKEDLDESDRDLIVKNMDALLASHETYSFIYRNCEHAAFAFNPKRPVWVSPQVPYLMWNLFRVLINASSIYFLLNNDVPDPRTSSMSDVHVYHIFCLLYHTLATVPVAMQSVVQLVRTVMSLTAKKERKDLSKPVFYHLIYKEFMRACIGGGLACLCLGLLPKMVRDTEQKAIAASLVLLAYTISNGVFNLSCFVTIRAMLYANGGVAVPMVGKKGRRFSRGREKNKEGNTKYNNTKRKESRGRSTSRSRKKK
;
A
#
# COMPACT_ATOMS: atom_id res chain seq x y z
N MET A 1 -3.33 -55.47 13.37
CA MET A 1 -3.06 -54.80 12.08
C MET A 1 -2.91 -53.31 12.31
N THR A 2 -1.68 -52.86 12.55
CA THR A 2 -1.32 -51.45 12.72
C THR A 2 -0.79 -50.92 11.39
N ARG A 3 -1.48 -49.95 10.78
CA ARG A 3 -1.03 -49.31 9.54
C ARG A 3 0.12 -48.35 9.84
N SER A 4 1.31 -48.68 9.33
CA SER A 4 2.48 -47.80 9.29
C SER A 4 2.20 -46.56 8.43
N LYS A 5 2.51 -45.37 8.96
CA LYS A 5 2.51 -44.12 8.19
C LYS A 5 3.66 -44.14 7.17
N PRO A 6 3.46 -43.65 5.94
CA PRO A 6 4.51 -43.61 4.93
C PRO A 6 5.52 -42.52 5.29
N THR A 7 6.79 -42.88 5.23
CA THR A 7 7.94 -41.96 5.31
C THR A 7 8.02 -41.17 3.99
N PRO A 8 8.15 -39.83 4.02
CA PRO A 8 8.34 -39.05 2.80
C PRO A 8 9.71 -39.34 2.17
N PRO A 9 9.85 -39.21 0.84
CA PRO A 9 11.09 -39.55 0.15
C PRO A 9 12.20 -38.54 0.47
N ASN A 10 13.35 -39.05 0.88
CA ASN A 10 14.60 -38.31 1.08
C ASN A 10 15.12 -37.80 -0.29
N TYR A 11 14.83 -36.55 -0.62
CA TYR A 11 15.39 -35.85 -1.78
C TYR A 11 16.18 -34.60 -1.38
N TYR A 12 17.06 -34.66 -0.38
CA TYR A 12 18.08 -33.61 -0.23
C TYR A 12 19.37 -34.20 0.32
N LYS A 13 20.36 -34.36 -0.58
CA LYS A 13 21.77 -34.33 -0.22
C LYS A 13 22.13 -32.86 0.02
N PRO A 14 22.63 -32.45 1.19
CA PRO A 14 23.09 -31.09 1.37
C PRO A 14 24.27 -30.83 0.43
N MET A 15 24.14 -29.80 -0.41
CA MET A 15 25.30 -29.23 -1.10
C MET A 15 26.23 -28.64 -0.03
N MET A 16 27.50 -29.03 -0.08
CA MET A 16 28.58 -28.44 0.72
C MET A 16 28.59 -26.91 0.56
N PRO A 17 28.95 -26.15 1.60
CA PRO A 17 28.99 -24.70 1.53
C PRO A 17 30.13 -24.27 0.60
N GLY A 18 29.77 -23.86 -0.62
CA GLY A 18 30.60 -22.98 -1.43
C GLY A 18 30.72 -21.64 -0.72
N VAL A 19 31.93 -21.11 -0.66
CA VAL A 19 32.31 -19.87 0.02
C VAL A 19 31.40 -18.71 -0.41
N VAL A 20 30.37 -18.43 0.39
CA VAL A 20 29.66 -17.16 0.37
C VAL A 20 30.61 -16.16 1.04
N LYS A 21 31.11 -15.19 0.27
CA LYS A 21 31.80 -14.04 0.87
C LYS A 21 30.81 -13.29 1.74
N ASN A 22 30.94 -13.45 3.05
CA ASN A 22 30.28 -12.62 4.04
C ASN A 22 30.73 -11.17 3.83
N TYR A 23 29.85 -10.32 3.31
CA TYR A 23 29.99 -8.86 3.40
C TYR A 23 29.47 -8.31 4.75
N GLY A 24 29.31 -9.19 5.75
CA GLY A 24 28.69 -8.87 7.04
C GLY A 24 29.63 -8.37 8.14
N SER A 25 30.85 -7.93 7.84
CA SER A 25 31.80 -7.53 8.90
C SER A 25 32.60 -6.25 8.65
N LEU A 26 32.29 -5.48 7.60
CA LEU A 26 32.96 -4.19 7.42
C LEU A 26 32.29 -3.12 8.29
N THR A 27 33.03 -2.67 9.28
CA THR A 27 32.68 -1.49 10.08
C THR A 27 32.73 -0.23 9.21
N VAL A 28 31.95 0.80 9.54
CA VAL A 28 31.93 2.09 8.83
C VAL A 28 33.34 2.68 8.60
N PRO A 29 34.32 2.56 9.53
CA PRO A 29 35.71 2.93 9.28
C PRO A 29 36.39 2.18 8.13
N GLU A 30 36.10 0.89 7.94
CA GLU A 30 36.72 0.05 6.91
C GLU A 30 36.16 0.35 5.51
N LEU A 31 34.85 0.61 5.41
CA LEU A 31 34.22 1.16 4.20
C LEU A 31 34.81 2.52 3.82
N ARG A 32 35.07 3.38 4.82
CA ARG A 32 35.68 4.69 4.60
C ARG A 32 37.13 4.57 4.13
N ALA A 33 37.89 3.62 4.67
CA ALA A 33 39.25 3.34 4.24
C ALA A 33 39.30 2.82 2.78
N GLU A 34 38.38 1.95 2.38
CA GLU A 34 38.31 1.41 1.02
C GLU A 34 37.94 2.50 -0.02
N VAL A 35 37.04 3.42 0.34
CA VAL A 35 36.68 4.58 -0.50
C VAL A 35 37.83 5.58 -0.62
N ILE A 36 38.55 5.85 0.48
CA ILE A 36 39.75 6.70 0.46
C ILE A 36 40.86 6.07 -0.38
N GLU A 37 41.05 4.75 -0.30
CA GLU A 37 42.05 4.03 -1.09
C GLU A 37 41.70 4.03 -2.60
N LYS A 38 40.42 3.86 -2.94
CA LYS A 38 39.93 3.99 -4.33
C LYS A 38 40.04 5.42 -4.86
N SER A 39 39.78 6.42 -4.01
CA SER A 39 39.94 7.85 -4.35
C SER A 39 41.39 8.25 -4.58
N LYS A 40 42.35 7.68 -3.83
CA LYS A 40 43.79 7.89 -4.05
C LYS A 40 44.30 7.33 -5.38
N LYS A 41 43.61 6.33 -5.95
CA LYS A 41 43.95 5.74 -7.27
C LYS A 41 43.47 6.57 -8.45
N THR A 42 42.55 7.52 -8.23
CA THR A 42 42.06 8.43 -9.27
C THR A 42 42.72 9.80 -9.11
N ASN A 43 43.88 9.98 -9.77
CA ASN A 43 44.66 11.23 -9.77
C ASN A 43 43.86 12.40 -10.37
N THR A 44 43.21 13.20 -9.52
CA THR A 44 42.72 14.53 -9.90
C THR A 44 42.93 15.49 -8.74
N PRO A 45 43.75 16.55 -8.88
CA PRO A 45 43.99 17.52 -7.83
C PRO A 45 42.85 18.56 -7.80
N LEU A 46 42.29 18.82 -6.61
CA LEU A 46 41.42 19.97 -6.35
C LEU A 46 42.28 21.18 -5.96
N PRO A 47 42.04 22.39 -6.50
CA PRO A 47 42.78 23.58 -6.09
C PRO A 47 42.32 24.07 -4.72
N ALA A 48 43.30 24.48 -3.91
CA ALA A 48 43.11 25.07 -2.61
C ALA A 48 42.80 26.58 -2.69
N GLY A 49 41.83 27.01 -1.88
CA GLY A 49 41.78 28.34 -1.25
C GLY A 49 41.03 29.45 -1.98
N LEU A 50 39.91 29.91 -1.40
CA LEU A 50 39.75 31.33 -0.99
C LEU A 50 38.48 31.56 -0.15
N SER A 51 38.65 32.41 0.85
CA SER A 51 37.79 32.67 2.00
C SER A 51 36.78 33.79 1.78
N THR A 52 35.68 33.71 2.56
CA THR A 52 34.91 34.83 3.14
C THR A 52 34.54 36.01 2.25
N MET A 53 33.58 35.80 1.36
CA MET A 53 32.37 36.62 1.16
C MET A 53 31.79 36.23 -0.20
N LYS A 54 30.66 35.51 -0.20
CA LYS A 54 29.64 35.39 -1.26
C LYS A 54 28.89 34.06 -1.09
N LYS A 55 28.06 33.94 -0.06
CA LYS A 55 27.01 32.90 -0.04
C LYS A 55 25.75 33.36 -0.79
N LYS A 56 25.47 34.67 -0.72
CA LYS A 56 24.30 35.30 -1.37
C LYS A 56 24.46 35.41 -2.90
N LYS A 57 25.63 35.83 -3.39
CA LYS A 57 25.89 35.95 -4.83
C LYS A 57 26.07 34.60 -5.54
N LEU A 58 26.62 33.60 -4.84
CA LEU A 58 26.77 32.24 -5.38
C LEU A 58 25.41 31.54 -5.52
N LEU A 59 24.46 31.80 -4.60
CA LEU A 59 23.08 31.29 -4.69
C LEU A 59 22.28 31.99 -5.80
N GLU A 60 22.55 33.26 -6.08
CA GLU A 60 21.94 33.98 -7.20
C GLU A 60 22.52 33.54 -8.55
N GLU A 61 23.83 33.28 -8.66
CA GLU A 61 24.46 32.85 -9.92
C GLU A 61 24.20 31.37 -10.24
N LEU A 62 24.06 30.49 -9.24
CA LEU A 62 23.67 29.08 -9.44
C LEU A 62 22.19 28.91 -9.83
N SER A 63 21.37 29.96 -9.71
CA SER A 63 19.95 29.92 -10.12
C SER A 63 19.71 30.18 -11.61
N PHE A 64 20.77 30.50 -12.37
CA PHE A 64 20.67 30.87 -13.79
C PHE A 64 21.33 29.92 -14.80
N SER A 65 21.80 28.73 -14.37
CA SER A 65 22.45 27.77 -15.27
C SER A 65 21.88 26.34 -15.17
N SER A 66 20.63 26.16 -15.62
CA SER A 66 20.22 24.92 -16.31
C SER A 66 18.84 25.10 -16.98
N PRO A 67 18.73 25.13 -18.32
CA PRO A 67 17.46 25.28 -19.02
C PRO A 67 16.83 23.92 -19.41
N ALA A 68 16.87 22.93 -18.52
CA ALA A 68 16.16 21.67 -18.74
C ALA A 68 15.61 21.14 -17.40
N LEU A 69 14.29 20.89 -17.38
CA LEU A 69 13.43 20.41 -16.27
C LEU A 69 12.78 21.48 -15.39
N GLY A 70 11.56 21.85 -15.78
CA GLY A 70 10.39 21.90 -14.90
C GLY A 70 10.36 22.95 -13.78
N ARG A 71 10.05 24.21 -14.12
CA ARG A 71 9.82 25.30 -13.14
C ARG A 71 8.64 25.10 -12.19
N HIS A 72 7.79 24.07 -12.34
CA HIS A 72 6.53 23.97 -11.59
C HIS A 72 6.62 23.29 -10.21
N GLU A 73 7.55 22.38 -9.97
CA GLU A 73 7.67 21.70 -8.65
C GLU A 73 8.38 22.55 -7.58
N SER A 74 9.22 23.49 -8.02
CA SER A 74 9.92 24.44 -7.13
C SER A 74 8.97 25.36 -6.38
N TYR A 75 7.85 25.78 -6.97
CA TYR A 75 6.93 26.73 -6.35
C TYR A 75 6.09 26.12 -5.23
N THR A 76 5.73 24.83 -5.31
CA THR A 76 4.89 24.18 -4.28
C THR A 76 5.66 23.91 -3.00
N VAL A 77 6.91 23.45 -3.10
CA VAL A 77 7.81 23.28 -1.94
C VAL A 77 8.20 24.64 -1.36
N ARG A 78 8.39 25.66 -2.21
CA ARG A 78 8.71 27.02 -1.76
C ARG A 78 7.52 27.71 -1.09
N ALA A 79 6.29 27.49 -1.55
CA ALA A 79 5.09 27.99 -0.91
C ALA A 79 4.88 27.34 0.47
N LEU A 80 5.04 26.02 0.58
CA LEU A 80 4.97 25.30 1.87
C LEU A 80 6.05 25.77 2.85
N ASN A 81 7.29 25.98 2.39
CA ASN A 81 8.37 26.48 3.23
C ASN A 81 8.17 27.96 3.63
N LEU A 82 7.58 28.79 2.78
CA LEU A 82 7.26 30.19 3.11
C LEU A 82 6.10 30.27 4.12
N THR A 83 5.07 29.42 4.00
CA THR A 83 3.99 29.36 4.99
C THR A 83 4.46 28.81 6.34
N LEU A 84 5.46 27.94 6.37
CA LEU A 84 6.10 27.47 7.62
C LEU A 84 6.97 28.55 8.26
N LEU A 85 7.71 29.33 7.46
CA LEU A 85 8.58 30.40 7.96
C LEU A 85 7.79 31.63 8.45
N GLU A 86 6.67 31.99 7.82
CA GLU A 86 5.82 33.10 8.29
C GLU A 86 5.09 32.79 9.62
N VAL A 87 5.00 31.52 10.00
CA VAL A 87 4.42 31.09 11.30
C VAL A 87 5.45 31.16 12.43
N GLU A 88 6.75 31.06 12.14
CA GLU A 88 7.81 31.13 13.16
C GLU A 88 8.07 32.55 13.69
N ASP A 89 7.75 33.59 12.92
CA ASP A 89 8.04 34.99 13.27
C ASP A 89 6.88 35.72 13.98
N ALA A 90 5.75 35.06 14.24
CA ALA A 90 4.65 35.65 15.00
C ALA A 90 4.93 35.59 16.52
N PRO A 91 5.03 36.73 17.24
CA PRO A 91 5.26 36.72 18.68
C PRO A 91 3.98 36.29 19.40
N VAL A 92 3.86 35.00 19.74
CA VAL A 92 2.71 34.48 20.48
C VAL A 92 3.15 34.02 21.88
N SER A 93 2.85 34.88 22.85
CA SER A 93 2.92 34.57 24.27
C SER A 93 1.75 33.67 24.68
N GLY A 94 2.02 32.40 24.99
CA GLY A 94 1.04 31.52 25.63
C GLY A 94 1.26 30.04 25.32
N ASP A 95 1.87 29.30 26.25
CA ASP A 95 2.14 27.85 26.18
C ASP A 95 0.90 26.96 25.91
N GLY A 96 -0.31 27.49 26.11
CA GLY A 96 -1.55 26.78 25.81
C GLY A 96 -1.89 26.68 24.32
N ASN A 97 -1.38 27.57 23.47
CA ASN A 97 -1.74 27.62 22.04
C ASN A 97 -0.89 26.67 21.18
N LYS A 98 0.36 26.41 21.57
CA LYS A 98 1.27 25.52 20.83
C LYS A 98 0.76 24.08 20.77
N LYS A 99 0.12 23.60 21.85
CA LYS A 99 -0.44 22.25 21.87
C LYS A 99 -1.67 22.13 20.97
N VAL A 100 -2.52 23.16 20.92
CA VAL A 100 -3.71 23.18 20.05
C VAL A 100 -3.29 23.33 18.58
N GLU A 101 -2.30 24.17 18.27
CA GLU A 101 -1.75 24.28 16.92
C GLU A 101 -1.06 23.00 16.47
N GLN A 102 -0.27 22.33 17.33
CA GLN A 102 0.33 21.03 17.01
C GLN A 102 -0.73 19.94 16.81
N GLU A 103 -1.77 19.88 17.64
CA GLU A 103 -2.89 18.95 17.44
C GLU A 103 -3.63 19.23 16.13
N VAL A 104 -3.84 20.50 15.77
CA VAL A 104 -4.47 20.90 14.50
C VAL A 104 -3.57 20.62 13.29
N ILE A 105 -2.26 20.78 13.40
CA ILE A 105 -1.29 20.47 12.34
C ILE A 105 -1.18 18.95 12.15
N MET A 106 -1.15 18.17 13.24
CA MET A 106 -1.16 16.70 13.16
C MET A 106 -2.49 16.18 12.59
N GLU A 107 -3.63 16.77 12.96
CA GLU A 107 -4.92 16.48 12.35
C GLU A 107 -4.95 16.86 10.86
N ARG A 108 -4.22 17.92 10.43
CA ARG A 108 -4.03 18.29 9.02
C ARG A 108 -3.14 17.31 8.25
N ILE A 109 -2.07 16.80 8.86
CA ILE A 109 -1.15 15.82 8.23
C ILE A 109 -1.82 14.44 8.13
N GLU A 110 -2.56 14.02 9.16
CA GLU A 110 -3.38 12.80 9.11
C GLU A 110 -4.53 12.92 8.11
N ALA A 111 -5.13 14.12 7.97
CA ALA A 111 -6.12 14.38 6.93
C ALA A 111 -5.55 14.32 5.50
N ASN A 112 -4.24 14.49 5.33
CA ASN A 112 -3.56 14.40 4.04
C ASN A 112 -3.24 12.96 3.60
N SER A 113 -3.39 11.97 4.47
CA SER A 113 -3.28 10.54 4.12
C SER A 113 -4.62 9.84 4.33
N LEU A 114 -5.59 10.15 3.46
CA LEU A 114 -6.86 9.42 3.41
C LEU A 114 -6.56 7.91 3.31
N PRO A 115 -7.12 7.08 4.20
CA PRO A 115 -6.84 5.66 4.20
C PRO A 115 -7.42 5.02 2.94
N LEU A 116 -6.83 3.92 2.51
CA LEU A 116 -7.20 3.21 1.28
C LEU A 116 -7.77 1.84 1.64
N VAL A 117 -8.72 1.35 0.84
CA VAL A 117 -9.20 -0.03 0.94
C VAL A 117 -8.25 -0.91 0.14
N TYR A 118 -7.76 -1.97 0.76
CA TYR A 118 -6.92 -2.96 0.12
C TYR A 118 -7.71 -3.87 -0.84
N VAL A 119 -7.04 -4.70 -1.64
CA VAL A 119 -7.65 -5.49 -2.72
C VAL A 119 -8.70 -6.50 -2.27
N ASP A 120 -8.74 -6.84 -0.98
CA ASP A 120 -9.73 -7.74 -0.37
C ASP A 120 -11.09 -7.07 -0.11
N GLY A 121 -11.15 -5.74 -0.20
CA GLY A 121 -12.32 -4.93 0.14
C GLY A 121 -12.48 -4.71 1.66
N SER A 122 -11.54 -5.15 2.48
CA SER A 122 -11.68 -5.18 3.94
C SER A 122 -10.50 -4.64 4.70
N THR A 123 -9.29 -4.97 4.28
CA THR A 123 -8.06 -4.49 4.91
C THR A 123 -7.88 -3.01 4.59
N MET A 124 -7.46 -2.24 5.59
CA MET A 124 -7.23 -0.79 5.43
C MET A 124 -5.73 -0.55 5.35
N MET A 125 -5.33 0.30 4.41
CA MET A 125 -3.97 0.78 4.27
C MET A 125 -3.89 2.25 4.67
N GLU A 126 -2.87 2.60 5.44
CA GLU A 126 -2.55 3.97 5.78
C GLU A 126 -1.19 4.31 5.16
N ARG A 127 -1.09 5.46 4.50
CA ARG A 127 0.20 5.91 4.00
C ARG A 127 1.10 6.22 5.20
N VAL A 128 2.36 5.79 5.14
CA VAL A 128 3.34 6.13 6.15
C VAL A 128 3.86 7.54 5.87
N SER A 129 3.35 8.52 6.61
CA SER A 129 3.80 9.92 6.55
C SER A 129 5.04 10.19 7.40
N ASP A 130 5.31 9.34 8.38
CA ASP A 130 6.41 9.47 9.33
C ASP A 130 6.96 8.08 9.66
N PHE A 131 8.18 7.79 9.21
CA PHE A 131 8.81 6.50 9.46
C PHE A 131 9.12 6.27 10.94
N THR A 132 9.26 7.31 11.76
CA THR A 132 9.54 7.16 13.21
C THR A 132 8.37 6.55 13.99
N LYS A 133 7.18 6.48 13.36
CA LYS A 133 6.00 5.80 13.91
C LYS A 133 5.97 4.30 13.61
N LEU A 134 6.88 3.80 12.77
CA LEU A 134 6.95 2.38 12.45
C LEU A 134 7.56 1.60 13.61
N ARG A 135 6.97 0.45 13.88
CA ARG A 135 7.35 -0.45 14.97
C ARG A 135 7.55 -1.86 14.46
N ARG A 136 8.34 -2.66 15.17
CA ARG A 136 8.52 -4.09 14.89
C ARG A 136 7.16 -4.78 14.83
N GLY A 137 7.02 -5.72 13.91
CA GLY A 137 5.75 -6.40 13.62
C GLY A 137 4.76 -5.62 12.75
N ASP A 138 4.99 -4.33 12.44
CA ASP A 138 4.13 -3.62 11.48
C ASP A 138 4.18 -4.29 10.10
N HIS A 139 3.01 -4.55 9.52
CA HIS A 139 2.87 -5.03 8.15
C HIS A 139 2.90 -3.86 7.18
N ILE A 140 3.93 -3.80 6.35
CA ILE A 140 4.16 -2.76 5.34
C ILE A 140 3.94 -3.30 3.93
N CYS A 141 3.43 -2.44 3.07
CA CYS A 141 3.13 -2.69 1.68
C CYS A 141 3.72 -1.58 0.81
N VAL A 142 4.31 -1.94 -0.33
CA VAL A 142 4.76 -1.01 -1.36
C VAL A 142 4.26 -1.47 -2.73
N GLY A 143 4.16 -0.58 -3.71
CA GLY A 143 3.82 -1.00 -5.07
C GLY A 143 4.77 -2.09 -5.58
N LEU A 144 4.22 -3.20 -6.08
CA LEU A 144 5.01 -4.33 -6.58
C LEU A 144 5.81 -3.89 -7.81
N ASN A 145 7.13 -3.99 -7.72
CA ASN A 145 8.05 -3.67 -8.80
C ASN A 145 9.00 -4.84 -9.06
N PRO A 146 8.75 -5.65 -10.11
CA PRO A 146 9.61 -6.79 -10.42
C PRO A 146 10.97 -6.38 -11.01
N LEU A 147 11.10 -5.14 -11.50
CA LEU A 147 12.34 -4.60 -12.09
C LEU A 147 13.07 -3.64 -11.14
N ARG A 148 12.76 -3.73 -9.85
CA ARG A 148 13.31 -2.84 -8.82
C ARG A 148 14.84 -2.88 -8.84
N LYS A 149 15.48 -1.72 -8.63
CA LYS A 149 16.93 -1.52 -8.67
C LYS A 149 17.59 -1.75 -10.05
N ILE A 150 16.83 -2.11 -11.10
CA ILE A 150 17.37 -2.18 -12.47
C ILE A 150 17.32 -0.81 -13.13
N VAL A 151 16.18 -0.10 -13.03
CA VAL A 151 15.99 1.23 -13.62
C VAL A 151 15.28 2.15 -12.63
N THR A 152 16.03 3.05 -11.97
CA THR A 152 15.50 3.94 -10.91
C THR A 152 14.30 4.78 -11.36
N ALA A 153 14.27 5.23 -12.62
CA ALA A 153 13.13 5.99 -13.15
C ALA A 153 11.85 5.14 -13.23
N PHE A 154 11.98 3.85 -13.55
CA PHE A 154 10.86 2.92 -13.59
C PHE A 154 10.35 2.60 -12.18
N ASP A 155 11.24 2.53 -11.19
CA ASP A 155 10.87 2.36 -9.78
C ASP A 155 9.99 3.51 -9.29
N LYS A 156 10.38 4.75 -9.59
CA LYS A 156 9.59 5.95 -9.26
C LYS A 156 8.24 5.95 -9.98
N LEU A 157 8.22 5.58 -11.26
CA LEU A 157 6.98 5.48 -12.04
C LEU A 157 6.01 4.45 -11.43
N LEU A 158 6.49 3.25 -11.12
CA LEU A 158 5.65 2.20 -10.54
C LEU A 158 5.15 2.55 -9.14
N GLN A 159 5.98 3.16 -8.30
CA GLN A 159 5.56 3.67 -7.00
C GLN A 159 4.50 4.76 -7.14
N TYR A 160 4.66 5.66 -8.12
CA TYR A 160 3.66 6.68 -8.42
C TYR A 160 2.36 6.05 -8.94
N MET A 161 2.43 5.06 -9.82
CA MET A 161 1.25 4.31 -10.29
C MET A 161 0.54 3.56 -9.16
N ALA A 162 1.28 2.96 -8.24
CA ALA A 162 0.71 2.33 -7.04
C ALA A 162 0.11 3.39 -6.09
N HIS A 163 0.75 4.56 -5.98
CA HIS A 163 0.22 5.68 -5.21
C HIS A 163 -1.11 6.21 -5.77
N LEU A 164 -1.23 6.23 -7.10
CA LEU A 164 -2.46 6.52 -7.82
C LEU A 164 -3.43 5.32 -7.87
N GLU A 165 -3.17 4.21 -7.18
CA GLU A 165 -4.01 3.00 -7.20
C GLU A 165 -4.29 2.47 -8.63
N ILE A 166 -3.43 2.79 -9.61
CA ILE A 166 -3.51 2.26 -10.97
C ILE A 166 -3.05 0.80 -10.96
N LEU A 167 -1.99 0.52 -10.20
CA LEU A 167 -1.45 -0.81 -9.98
C LEU A 167 -1.76 -1.26 -8.56
N ASN A 168 -2.84 -2.04 -8.42
CA ASN A 168 -3.25 -2.64 -7.15
C ASN A 168 -2.56 -3.98 -6.91
N ALA A 169 -1.23 -3.97 -7.04
CA ALA A 169 -0.38 -5.10 -6.70
C ALA A 169 0.71 -4.57 -5.78
N TYR A 170 0.81 -5.16 -4.60
CA TYR A 170 1.72 -4.73 -3.57
C TYR A 170 2.73 -5.83 -3.26
N HIS A 171 3.94 -5.40 -2.95
CA HIS A 171 4.94 -6.20 -2.29
C HIS A 171 4.82 -5.97 -0.79
N HIS A 172 4.92 -7.03 -0.01
CA HIS A 172 4.69 -7.01 1.43
C HIS A 172 5.97 -7.32 2.18
N PHE A 173 6.14 -6.70 3.33
CA PHE A 173 7.19 -7.04 4.28
C PHE A 173 6.77 -6.66 5.69
N ILE A 174 7.48 -7.18 6.68
CA ILE A 174 7.21 -6.94 8.10
C ILE A 174 8.40 -6.20 8.69
N MET A 175 8.14 -5.15 9.47
CA MET A 175 9.18 -4.46 10.23
C MET A 175 9.81 -5.43 11.24
N TYR A 176 11.13 -5.59 11.19
CA TYR A 176 11.86 -6.42 12.15
C TYR A 176 12.28 -5.61 13.38
N ASP A 177 12.75 -4.38 13.16
CA ASP A 177 13.15 -3.46 14.22
C ASP A 177 12.16 -2.29 14.37
N ASP A 178 12.18 -1.67 15.55
CA ASP A 178 11.53 -0.38 15.78
C ASP A 178 12.35 0.76 15.15
N VAL A 179 11.66 1.74 14.57
CA VAL A 179 12.29 2.99 14.14
C VAL A 179 12.36 3.93 15.34
N ASP A 180 13.58 4.27 15.76
CA ASP A 180 13.83 5.19 16.86
C ASP A 180 13.99 6.63 16.35
N HIS A 181 14.80 6.82 15.31
CA HIS A 181 15.04 8.12 14.70
C HIS A 181 15.41 7.99 13.21
N LEU A 182 15.53 9.14 12.53
CA LEU A 182 16.06 9.22 11.17
C LEU A 182 17.48 9.78 11.21
N SER A 183 18.38 9.17 10.45
CA SER A 183 19.71 9.73 10.21
C SER A 183 19.63 11.05 9.42
N LYS A 184 20.78 11.73 9.26
CA LYS A 184 20.88 12.98 8.47
C LYS A 184 20.47 12.81 7.01
N ASP A 185 20.60 11.60 6.48
CA ASP A 185 20.24 11.25 5.10
C ASP A 185 18.78 10.75 4.99
N GLY A 186 18.00 10.83 6.08
CA GLY A 186 16.61 10.37 6.12
C GLY A 186 16.46 8.85 6.23
N ILE A 187 17.54 8.12 6.50
CA ILE A 187 17.50 6.66 6.67
C ILE A 187 16.92 6.32 8.06
N PRO A 188 15.91 5.43 8.16
CA PRO A 188 15.39 4.95 9.45
C PRO A 188 16.42 4.14 10.23
N MET A 189 16.66 4.56 11.48
CA MET A 189 17.67 3.99 12.37
C MET A 189 17.01 3.44 13.64
N THR A 190 17.61 2.38 14.17
CA THR A 190 17.30 1.85 15.50
C THR A 190 17.96 2.72 16.58
N LYS A 191 17.60 2.47 17.84
CA LYS A 191 18.19 3.15 19.00
C LYS A 191 19.71 3.00 19.12
N ASP A 192 20.26 1.92 18.55
CA ASP A 192 21.69 1.63 18.54
C ASP A 192 22.42 2.19 17.29
N ASP A 193 21.82 3.16 16.60
CA ASP A 193 22.34 3.77 15.37
C ASP A 193 22.61 2.76 14.24
N LYS A 194 21.83 1.68 14.16
CA LYS A 194 21.87 0.73 13.04
C LYS A 194 20.70 0.94 12.08
N PRO A 195 20.86 0.69 10.77
CA PRO A 195 19.73 0.73 9.86
C PRO A 195 18.64 -0.25 10.29
N VAL A 196 17.39 0.19 10.26
CA VAL A 196 16.22 -0.64 10.60
C VAL A 196 16.07 -1.75 9.57
N MET A 197 15.82 -2.98 10.05
CA MET A 197 15.64 -4.15 9.21
C MET A 197 14.15 -4.48 9.01
N ILE A 198 13.87 -5.13 7.89
CA ILE A 198 12.58 -5.75 7.56
C ILE A 198 12.80 -7.22 7.20
N CYS A 199 11.73 -8.00 7.25
CA CYS A 199 11.71 -9.39 6.80
C CYS A 199 10.77 -9.57 5.61
N GLU A 200 11.26 -10.28 4.60
CA GLU A 200 10.50 -10.64 3.40
C GLU A 200 11.08 -11.87 2.70
N TYR A 201 10.32 -12.44 1.78
CA TYR A 201 10.90 -13.27 0.74
C TYR A 201 11.50 -12.36 -0.32
N SER A 202 12.81 -12.46 -0.52
CA SER A 202 13.52 -11.66 -1.51
C SER A 202 14.55 -12.51 -2.23
N ASN A 203 14.71 -12.25 -3.52
CA ASN A 203 15.93 -12.57 -4.26
C ASN A 203 16.44 -11.27 -4.84
N THR A 204 17.76 -11.12 -4.97
CA THR A 204 18.28 -10.02 -5.77
C THR A 204 17.75 -10.18 -7.20
N PRO A 205 17.35 -9.09 -7.89
CA PRO A 205 16.94 -9.16 -9.29
C PRO A 205 17.97 -9.89 -10.15
N GLY A 206 19.27 -9.64 -9.89
CA GLY A 206 20.37 -10.37 -10.51
C GLY A 206 20.34 -11.88 -10.23
N GLY A 207 20.08 -12.29 -8.99
CA GLY A 207 19.95 -13.70 -8.62
C GLY A 207 18.73 -14.37 -9.26
N ALA A 208 17.59 -13.69 -9.35
CA ALA A 208 16.41 -14.20 -10.04
C ALA A 208 16.66 -14.36 -11.54
N LEU A 209 17.33 -13.39 -12.15
CA LEU A 209 17.68 -13.36 -13.57
C LEU A 209 18.73 -14.44 -13.90
N GLU A 210 19.74 -14.62 -13.03
CA GLU A 210 20.73 -15.69 -13.13
C GLU A 210 20.07 -17.07 -13.01
N GLN A 211 19.14 -17.26 -12.07
CA GLN A 211 18.35 -18.49 -11.96
C GLN A 211 17.55 -18.75 -13.23
N ALA A 212 16.87 -17.73 -13.76
CA ALA A 212 16.12 -17.83 -15.01
C ALA A 212 17.01 -18.24 -16.19
N TRP A 213 18.21 -17.64 -16.30
CA TRP A 213 19.16 -17.97 -17.35
C TRP A 213 19.71 -19.38 -17.22
N LYS A 214 19.99 -19.81 -15.99
CA LYS A 214 20.65 -21.09 -15.71
C LYS A 214 19.69 -22.29 -15.73
N TYR A 215 18.46 -22.10 -15.26
CA TYR A 215 17.49 -23.18 -15.05
C TYR A 215 16.18 -22.98 -15.83
N GLY A 216 16.09 -21.92 -16.64
CA GLY A 216 14.92 -21.57 -17.45
C GLY A 216 13.87 -20.75 -16.71
N LEU A 217 12.93 -20.16 -17.43
CA LEU A 217 11.88 -19.30 -16.85
C LEU A 217 11.00 -20.01 -15.80
N LYS A 218 10.89 -21.34 -15.87
CA LYS A 218 10.16 -22.13 -14.87
C LYS A 218 10.76 -21.96 -13.48
N SER A 219 12.08 -21.82 -13.35
CA SER A 219 12.73 -21.62 -12.06
C SER A 219 12.37 -20.28 -11.40
N VAL A 220 11.95 -19.28 -12.18
CA VAL A 220 11.42 -18.01 -11.66
C VAL A 220 10.00 -18.20 -11.10
N TRP A 221 9.24 -19.14 -11.65
CA TRP A 221 7.92 -19.49 -11.13
C TRP A 221 8.03 -20.33 -9.84
N ASP A 222 9.00 -21.23 -9.82
CA ASP A 222 9.36 -22.04 -8.66
C ASP A 222 10.30 -21.26 -7.69
N SER A 223 10.49 -19.95 -7.92
CA SER A 223 11.55 -19.09 -7.36
C SER A 223 11.76 -19.35 -5.87
N PRO A 224 12.90 -19.96 -5.50
CA PRO A 224 13.22 -20.23 -4.11
C PRO A 224 13.79 -18.97 -3.48
N ALA A 225 13.08 -17.85 -3.53
CA ALA A 225 13.46 -16.68 -2.74
C ALA A 225 13.38 -17.08 -1.26
N PRO A 226 14.48 -17.02 -0.50
CA PRO A 226 14.46 -17.33 0.91
C PRO A 226 13.78 -16.20 1.68
N TRP A 227 13.20 -16.53 2.83
CA TRP A 227 12.86 -15.53 3.82
C TRP A 227 14.15 -14.95 4.41
N MET A 228 14.32 -13.63 4.38
CA MET A 228 15.56 -12.99 4.79
C MET A 228 15.33 -11.63 5.45
N ARG A 229 16.31 -11.20 6.25
CA ARG A 229 16.37 -9.84 6.80
C ARG A 229 17.11 -8.95 5.83
N ILE A 230 16.51 -7.82 5.47
CA ILE A 230 17.13 -6.81 4.63
C ILE A 230 16.94 -5.42 5.24
N PRO A 231 17.82 -4.46 4.93
CA PRO A 231 17.65 -3.10 5.43
C PRO A 231 16.40 -2.43 4.82
N PHE A 232 15.60 -1.77 5.65
CA PHE A 232 14.40 -1.07 5.20
C PHE A 232 14.71 0.05 4.21
N TYR A 233 15.88 0.69 4.35
CA TYR A 233 16.28 1.82 3.52
C TYR A 233 16.38 1.48 2.03
N ASP A 234 16.55 0.20 1.68
CA ASP A 234 16.48 -0.26 0.29
C ASP A 234 15.16 0.16 -0.38
N TYR A 235 14.07 0.24 0.40
CA TYR A 235 12.75 0.69 -0.06
C TYR A 235 12.56 2.20 0.09
N VAL A 236 13.38 2.88 0.88
CA VAL A 236 13.24 4.31 1.17
C VAL A 236 14.02 5.18 0.19
N GLU A 237 15.22 4.76 -0.21
CA GLU A 237 16.16 5.54 -1.05
C GLU A 237 15.57 5.93 -2.42
N GLY A 238 14.61 5.16 -2.95
CA GLY A 238 13.85 5.49 -4.16
C GLY A 238 12.51 6.20 -3.93
N CYS A 239 11.97 6.15 -2.70
CA CYS A 239 10.63 6.60 -2.34
C CYS A 239 10.60 7.94 -1.60
N SER A 240 11.72 8.36 -1.00
CA SER A 240 11.76 9.56 -0.16
C SER A 240 11.85 10.81 -1.02
N THR A 241 10.82 11.66 -0.95
CA THR A 241 10.82 12.97 -1.62
C THR A 241 11.30 14.11 -0.72
N SER A 242 11.59 13.85 0.55
CA SER A 242 11.98 14.87 1.51
C SER A 242 12.95 14.35 2.55
N ALA A 243 13.79 15.24 3.09
CA ALA A 243 14.62 14.95 4.27
C ALA A 243 13.78 14.59 5.52
N ALA A 244 12.46 14.85 5.47
CA ALA A 244 11.51 14.51 6.54
C ALA A 244 11.04 13.05 6.51
N GLY A 245 11.49 12.22 5.56
CA GLY A 245 11.15 10.80 5.53
C GLY A 245 9.74 10.49 5.03
N GLU A 246 9.21 11.30 4.11
CA GLU A 246 7.93 10.99 3.46
C GLU A 246 8.13 9.97 2.34
N GLY A 247 7.66 8.73 2.55
CA GLY A 247 7.61 7.72 1.50
C GLY A 247 6.43 7.94 0.54
N ILE A 248 6.69 8.15 -0.75
CA ILE A 248 5.66 7.93 -1.77
C ILE A 248 5.49 6.41 -1.94
N GLY A 249 4.24 5.96 -1.89
CA GLY A 249 3.92 4.55 -2.19
C GLY A 249 4.28 3.54 -1.09
N ILE A 250 4.61 4.00 0.13
CA ILE A 250 4.78 3.13 1.31
C ILE A 250 3.52 3.21 2.18
N TYR A 251 2.93 2.04 2.45
CA TYR A 251 1.69 1.89 3.18
C TYR A 251 1.89 0.94 4.36
N ARG A 252 1.28 1.23 5.49
CA ARG A 252 1.14 0.31 6.62
C ARG A 252 -0.28 -0.23 6.64
N ILE A 253 -0.44 -1.53 6.85
CA ILE A 253 -1.74 -2.12 7.12
C ILE A 253 -2.21 -1.67 8.51
N LYS A 254 -3.43 -1.13 8.60
CA LYS A 254 -3.98 -0.67 9.87
C LYS A 254 -4.40 -1.88 10.72
N GLU A 255 -3.65 -2.15 11.77
CA GLU A 255 -3.86 -3.27 12.70
C GLU A 255 -3.78 -2.78 14.14
N ASP A 256 -4.62 -3.36 15.01
CA ASP A 256 -4.62 -3.05 16.44
C ASP A 256 -3.70 -4.03 17.17
N LEU A 257 -2.40 -3.82 17.03
CA LEU A 257 -1.34 -4.66 17.61
C LEU A 257 -0.81 -4.04 18.90
N ASP A 258 -0.82 -4.81 19.98
CA ASP A 258 -0.09 -4.45 21.19
C ASP A 258 1.36 -4.94 21.13
N GLU A 259 2.19 -4.55 22.11
CA GLU A 259 3.61 -4.96 22.15
C GLU A 259 3.79 -6.48 22.21
N SER A 260 2.87 -7.20 22.87
CA SER A 260 2.97 -8.66 22.97
C SER A 260 2.67 -9.35 21.64
N ASP A 261 1.73 -8.82 20.86
CA ASP A 261 1.46 -9.29 19.50
C ASP A 261 2.69 -9.07 18.60
N ARG A 262 3.32 -7.89 18.73
CA ARG A 262 4.51 -7.51 17.96
C ARG A 262 5.67 -8.44 18.25
N ASP A 263 5.92 -8.74 19.52
CA ASP A 263 6.96 -9.68 19.94
C ASP A 263 6.69 -11.10 19.42
N LEU A 264 5.42 -11.52 19.42
CA LEU A 264 5.03 -12.80 18.86
C LEU A 264 5.25 -12.86 17.34
N ILE A 265 4.93 -11.78 16.61
CA ILE A 265 5.20 -11.66 15.18
C ILE A 265 6.71 -11.78 14.92
N VAL A 266 7.56 -11.06 15.66
CA VAL A 266 9.02 -11.12 15.54
C VAL A 266 9.56 -12.53 15.82
N LYS A 267 9.07 -13.17 16.88
CA LYS A 267 9.43 -14.56 17.19
C LYS A 267 9.06 -15.52 16.06
N ASN A 268 7.90 -15.36 15.45
CA ASN A 268 7.46 -16.19 14.32
C ASN A 268 8.31 -15.92 13.06
N MET A 269 8.72 -14.67 12.83
CA MET A 269 9.68 -14.34 11.77
C MET A 269 11.02 -15.05 11.98
N ASP A 270 11.54 -15.05 13.20
CA ASP A 270 12.80 -15.73 13.52
C ASP A 270 12.70 -17.25 13.32
N ALA A 271 11.56 -17.85 13.65
CA ALA A 271 11.31 -19.26 13.37
C ALA A 271 11.29 -19.56 11.87
N LEU A 272 10.68 -18.69 11.05
CA LEU A 272 10.65 -18.84 9.58
C LEU A 272 12.02 -18.60 8.94
N LEU A 273 12.80 -17.64 9.47
CA LEU A 273 14.19 -17.43 9.05
C LEU A 273 15.03 -18.70 9.28
N ALA A 274 14.80 -19.40 10.40
CA ALA A 274 15.50 -20.63 10.74
C ALA A 274 15.02 -21.87 9.95
N SER A 275 13.77 -21.89 9.46
CA SER A 275 13.23 -23.04 8.73
C SER A 275 13.69 -23.12 7.27
N HIS A 276 14.29 -22.04 6.74
CA HIS A 276 14.73 -21.94 5.34
C HIS A 276 13.63 -22.26 4.32
N GLU A 277 12.38 -21.93 4.67
CA GLU A 277 11.29 -22.07 3.74
C GLU A 277 11.43 -21.13 2.54
N THR A 278 10.99 -21.61 1.38
CA THR A 278 11.19 -20.93 0.10
C THR A 278 9.89 -20.31 -0.42
N TYR A 279 9.98 -19.19 -1.11
CA TYR A 279 8.82 -18.52 -1.68
C TYR A 279 7.97 -19.41 -2.60
N SER A 280 6.65 -19.20 -2.55
CA SER A 280 5.69 -19.64 -3.56
C SER A 280 4.70 -18.52 -3.80
N PHE A 281 4.55 -18.11 -5.05
CA PHE A 281 3.64 -17.04 -5.44
C PHE A 281 2.20 -17.28 -4.96
N ILE A 282 1.73 -18.53 -5.00
CA ILE A 282 0.32 -18.87 -4.77
C ILE A 282 0.00 -19.05 -3.28
N TYR A 283 0.87 -19.70 -2.50
CA TYR A 283 0.52 -20.17 -1.15
C TYR A 283 1.56 -19.85 -0.07
N ARG A 284 2.71 -19.27 -0.44
CA ARG A 284 3.79 -18.94 0.50
C ARG A 284 4.59 -17.74 0.02
N ASN A 285 3.89 -16.62 -0.12
CA ASN A 285 4.49 -15.34 -0.50
C ASN A 285 4.62 -14.43 0.74
N CYS A 286 5.15 -13.21 0.56
CA CYS A 286 5.32 -12.29 1.68
C CYS A 286 4.01 -11.88 2.35
N GLU A 287 2.92 -11.79 1.59
CA GLU A 287 1.59 -11.49 2.14
C GLU A 287 1.09 -12.63 3.03
N HIS A 288 1.27 -13.88 2.60
CA HIS A 288 0.95 -15.05 3.42
C HIS A 288 1.71 -15.02 4.73
N ALA A 289 3.02 -14.79 4.71
CA ALA A 289 3.83 -14.73 5.93
C ALA A 289 3.37 -13.59 6.85
N ALA A 290 3.14 -12.39 6.31
CA ALA A 290 2.68 -11.25 7.08
C ALA A 290 1.30 -11.47 7.72
N PHE A 291 0.35 -12.04 6.99
CA PHE A 291 -0.98 -12.35 7.52
C PHE A 291 -0.95 -13.52 8.52
N ALA A 292 -0.12 -14.55 8.27
CA ALA A 292 0.04 -15.72 9.12
C ALA A 292 0.62 -15.39 10.49
N PHE A 293 1.51 -14.40 10.57
CA PHE A 293 2.15 -14.04 11.83
C PHE A 293 1.29 -13.15 12.71
N ASN A 294 0.29 -12.47 12.16
CA ASN A 294 -0.61 -11.62 12.94
C ASN A 294 -1.57 -12.49 13.79
N PRO A 295 -1.43 -12.50 15.13
CA PRO A 295 -2.23 -13.36 15.99
C PRO A 295 -3.72 -12.97 16.06
N LYS A 296 -4.05 -11.74 15.68
CA LYS A 296 -5.42 -11.21 15.68
C LYS A 296 -6.15 -11.46 14.37
N ARG A 297 -5.48 -12.00 13.34
CA ARG A 297 -6.11 -12.35 12.06
C ARG A 297 -6.55 -13.81 12.03
N PRO A 298 -7.81 -14.09 11.67
CA PRO A 298 -8.29 -15.46 11.48
C PRO A 298 -7.90 -16.06 10.11
N VAL A 299 -7.47 -15.23 9.15
CA VAL A 299 -7.28 -15.64 7.74
C VAL A 299 -5.79 -15.73 7.38
N TRP A 300 -5.38 -16.93 6.98
CA TRP A 300 -4.00 -17.30 6.62
C TRP A 300 -3.73 -17.22 5.11
N VAL A 301 -4.58 -16.54 4.36
CA VAL A 301 -4.54 -16.52 2.89
C VAL A 301 -4.28 -15.11 2.41
N SER A 302 -3.30 -14.97 1.52
CA SER A 302 -3.02 -13.74 0.75
C SER A 302 -4.25 -13.32 -0.03
N PRO A 303 -4.84 -12.14 0.23
CA PRO A 303 -5.94 -11.66 -0.60
C PRO A 303 -5.51 -11.17 -1.99
N GLN A 304 -4.23 -10.85 -2.19
CA GLN A 304 -3.72 -10.45 -3.50
C GLN A 304 -3.69 -11.61 -4.49
N VAL A 305 -3.41 -12.83 -4.06
CA VAL A 305 -3.43 -14.01 -4.94
C VAL A 305 -4.80 -14.25 -5.60
N PRO A 306 -5.92 -14.41 -4.88
CA PRO A 306 -7.23 -14.58 -5.51
C PRO A 306 -7.64 -13.35 -6.32
N TYR A 307 -7.23 -12.14 -5.92
CA TYR A 307 -7.44 -10.94 -6.73
C TYR A 307 -6.73 -11.02 -8.09
N LEU A 308 -5.44 -11.40 -8.11
CA LEU A 308 -4.67 -11.56 -9.34
C LEU A 308 -5.19 -12.72 -10.19
N MET A 309 -5.53 -13.85 -9.58
CA MET A 309 -6.11 -15.00 -10.29
C MET A 309 -7.46 -14.65 -10.92
N TRP A 310 -8.31 -13.91 -10.21
CA TRP A 310 -9.58 -13.44 -10.75
C TRP A 310 -9.39 -12.48 -11.94
N ASN A 311 -8.46 -11.53 -11.82
CA ASN A 311 -8.15 -10.63 -12.93
C ASN A 311 -7.58 -11.38 -14.14
N LEU A 312 -6.70 -12.35 -13.93
CA LEU A 312 -6.17 -13.20 -15.00
C LEU A 312 -7.30 -13.99 -15.67
N PHE A 313 -8.15 -14.64 -14.88
CA PHE A 313 -9.31 -15.37 -15.37
C PHE A 313 -10.22 -14.48 -16.24
N ARG A 314 -10.55 -13.27 -15.77
CA ARG A 314 -11.31 -12.29 -16.55
C ARG A 314 -10.61 -11.93 -17.86
N VAL A 315 -9.30 -11.65 -17.84
CA VAL A 315 -8.55 -11.32 -19.06
C VAL A 315 -8.60 -12.47 -20.07
N LEU A 316 -8.53 -13.72 -19.61
CA LEU A 316 -8.66 -14.89 -20.48
C LEU A 316 -10.07 -15.01 -21.10
N ILE A 317 -11.13 -14.78 -20.32
CA ILE A 317 -12.51 -14.74 -20.86
C ILE A 317 -12.63 -13.60 -21.88
N ASN A 318 -12.16 -12.40 -21.55
CA ASN A 318 -12.17 -11.27 -22.48
C ASN A 318 -11.37 -11.57 -23.75
N ALA A 319 -10.23 -12.26 -23.66
CA ALA A 319 -9.45 -12.67 -24.82
C ALA A 319 -10.24 -13.61 -25.75
N SER A 320 -11.02 -14.53 -25.18
CA SER A 320 -11.91 -15.38 -25.99
C SER A 320 -13.00 -14.58 -26.73
N SER A 321 -13.47 -13.46 -26.16
CA SER A 321 -14.44 -12.59 -26.83
C SER A 321 -13.90 -11.94 -28.11
N ILE A 322 -12.57 -11.79 -28.24
CA ILE A 322 -11.93 -11.18 -29.42
C ILE A 322 -12.25 -12.01 -30.66
N TYR A 323 -12.31 -13.34 -30.55
CA TYR A 323 -12.70 -14.20 -31.67
C TYR A 323 -14.08 -13.81 -32.22
N PHE A 324 -15.08 -13.67 -31.34
CA PHE A 324 -16.42 -13.27 -31.76
C PHE A 324 -16.43 -11.86 -32.33
N LEU A 325 -15.67 -10.92 -31.75
CA LEU A 325 -15.59 -9.55 -32.25
C LEU A 325 -14.97 -9.47 -33.66
N LEU A 326 -13.92 -10.25 -33.93
CA LEU A 326 -13.16 -10.17 -35.19
C LEU A 326 -13.80 -10.93 -36.35
N ASN A 327 -14.57 -11.98 -36.03
CA ASN A 327 -15.33 -12.79 -36.99
C ASN A 327 -16.80 -12.36 -37.08
N ASN A 328 -17.16 -11.23 -36.45
CA ASN A 328 -18.49 -10.64 -36.59
C ASN A 328 -18.58 -9.87 -37.91
N ASP A 329 -18.53 -10.60 -39.02
CA ASP A 329 -18.65 -9.98 -40.33
C ASP A 329 -20.05 -9.37 -40.48
N VAL A 330 -20.05 -8.16 -41.03
CA VAL A 330 -21.24 -7.34 -41.10
C VAL A 330 -22.06 -7.85 -42.28
N PRO A 331 -23.29 -8.32 -42.05
CA PRO A 331 -24.16 -8.68 -43.16
C PRO A 331 -24.42 -7.42 -43.99
N ASP A 332 -24.03 -7.39 -45.26
CA ASP A 332 -24.47 -6.36 -46.19
C ASP A 332 -26.00 -6.43 -46.31
N PRO A 333 -26.75 -5.40 -45.88
CA PRO A 333 -28.21 -5.43 -45.88
C PRO A 333 -28.83 -5.60 -47.27
N ARG A 334 -28.07 -5.41 -48.35
CA ARG A 334 -28.54 -5.60 -49.74
C ARG A 334 -28.37 -7.03 -50.26
N THR A 335 -27.42 -7.78 -49.72
CA THR A 335 -27.01 -9.10 -50.26
C THR A 335 -27.12 -10.22 -49.24
N SER A 336 -27.26 -9.90 -47.95
CA SER A 336 -27.25 -10.87 -46.87
C SER A 336 -28.59 -11.58 -46.72
N SER A 337 -28.49 -12.87 -46.43
CA SER A 337 -29.62 -13.69 -46.04
C SER A 337 -30.07 -13.34 -44.61
N MET A 338 -31.32 -13.68 -44.24
CA MET A 338 -31.75 -13.57 -42.84
C MET A 338 -30.88 -14.39 -41.88
N SER A 339 -30.32 -15.52 -42.34
CA SER A 339 -29.37 -16.32 -41.56
C SER A 339 -28.13 -15.52 -41.16
N ASP A 340 -27.57 -14.70 -42.04
CA ASP A 340 -26.37 -13.91 -41.76
C ASP A 340 -26.64 -12.86 -40.67
N VAL A 341 -27.83 -12.24 -40.70
CA VAL A 341 -28.28 -11.30 -39.65
C VAL A 341 -28.39 -11.99 -38.29
N HIS A 342 -28.95 -13.22 -38.25
CA HIS A 342 -29.02 -13.98 -37.01
C HIS A 342 -27.63 -14.37 -36.47
N VAL A 343 -26.71 -14.79 -37.34
CA VAL A 343 -25.32 -15.12 -36.96
C VAL A 343 -24.63 -13.90 -36.36
N TYR A 344 -24.75 -12.73 -36.99
CA TYR A 344 -24.22 -11.46 -36.46
C TYR A 344 -24.74 -11.18 -35.03
N HIS A 345 -26.04 -11.31 -34.80
CA HIS A 345 -26.62 -11.08 -33.48
C HIS A 345 -26.15 -12.09 -32.42
N ILE A 346 -25.99 -13.36 -32.81
CA ILE A 346 -25.44 -14.40 -31.92
C ILE A 346 -23.99 -14.05 -31.55
N PHE A 347 -23.18 -13.61 -32.51
CA PHE A 347 -21.78 -13.23 -32.25
C PHE A 347 -21.69 -12.00 -31.34
N CYS A 348 -22.56 -11.01 -31.55
CA CYS A 348 -22.67 -9.86 -30.65
C CYS A 348 -23.04 -10.29 -29.22
N LEU A 349 -24.03 -11.18 -29.08
CA LEU A 349 -24.45 -11.69 -27.78
C LEU A 349 -23.31 -12.42 -27.07
N LEU A 350 -22.65 -13.35 -27.76
CA LEU A 350 -21.51 -14.10 -27.22
C LEU A 350 -20.36 -13.18 -26.83
N TYR A 351 -20.06 -12.18 -27.66
CA TYR A 351 -19.09 -11.15 -27.33
C TYR A 351 -19.45 -10.42 -26.02
N HIS A 352 -20.67 -9.92 -25.87
CA HIS A 352 -21.07 -9.20 -24.66
C HIS A 352 -21.08 -10.09 -23.41
N THR A 353 -21.49 -11.36 -23.55
CA THR A 353 -21.43 -12.35 -22.47
C THR A 353 -20.01 -12.60 -21.99
N LEU A 354 -19.01 -12.54 -22.87
CA LEU A 354 -17.62 -12.81 -22.54
C LEU A 354 -16.77 -11.56 -22.25
N ALA A 355 -17.16 -10.39 -22.72
CA ALA A 355 -16.41 -9.14 -22.52
C ALA A 355 -17.09 -8.19 -21.53
N THR A 356 -18.35 -7.82 -21.81
CA THR A 356 -19.05 -6.74 -21.10
C THR A 356 -19.60 -7.23 -19.76
N VAL A 357 -20.28 -8.38 -19.75
CA VAL A 357 -20.92 -8.93 -18.54
C VAL A 357 -19.90 -9.22 -17.43
N PRO A 358 -18.73 -9.87 -17.67
CA PRO A 358 -17.76 -10.14 -16.63
C PRO A 358 -17.19 -8.87 -15.99
N VAL A 359 -16.97 -7.82 -16.80
CA VAL A 359 -16.52 -6.51 -16.32
C VAL A 359 -17.59 -5.83 -15.47
N ALA A 360 -18.84 -5.82 -15.92
CA ALA A 360 -19.96 -5.26 -15.16
C ALA A 360 -20.16 -6.00 -13.82
N MET A 361 -20.16 -7.34 -13.85
CA MET A 361 -20.28 -8.15 -12.66
C MET A 361 -19.12 -7.93 -11.69
N GLN A 362 -17.88 -7.83 -12.17
CA GLN A 362 -16.72 -7.52 -11.33
C GLN A 362 -16.91 -6.20 -10.59
N SER A 363 -17.31 -5.12 -11.29
CA SER A 363 -17.54 -3.81 -10.68
C SER A 363 -18.63 -3.86 -9.60
N VAL A 364 -19.75 -4.56 -9.86
CA VAL A 364 -20.86 -4.71 -8.89
C VAL A 364 -20.42 -5.54 -7.68
N VAL A 365 -19.79 -6.70 -7.91
CA VAL A 365 -19.36 -7.60 -6.82
C VAL A 365 -18.32 -6.93 -5.93
N GLN A 366 -17.35 -6.21 -6.51
CA GLN A 366 -16.37 -5.44 -5.73
C GLN A 366 -17.05 -4.36 -4.89
N LEU A 367 -17.98 -3.59 -5.47
CA LEU A 367 -18.73 -2.57 -4.73
C LEU A 367 -19.50 -3.19 -3.56
N VAL A 368 -20.26 -4.26 -3.80
CA VAL A 368 -21.06 -4.93 -2.75
C VAL A 368 -20.15 -5.44 -1.64
N ARG A 369 -19.04 -6.12 -1.98
CA ARG A 369 -18.07 -6.63 -1.00
C ARG A 369 -17.51 -5.50 -0.15
N THR A 370 -17.08 -4.40 -0.76
CA THR A 370 -16.51 -3.27 -0.03
C THR A 370 -17.57 -2.59 0.84
N VAL A 371 -18.80 -2.39 0.35
CA VAL A 371 -19.90 -1.81 1.13
C VAL A 371 -20.21 -2.67 2.36
N MET A 372 -20.34 -3.99 2.20
CA MET A 372 -20.61 -4.91 3.31
C MET A 372 -19.49 -4.87 4.35
N SER A 373 -18.25 -4.92 3.89
CA SER A 373 -17.06 -4.91 4.73
C SER A 373 -16.89 -3.60 5.52
N LEU A 374 -17.01 -2.45 4.85
CA LEU A 374 -16.94 -1.13 5.48
C LEU A 374 -18.11 -0.92 6.46
N THR A 375 -19.29 -1.44 6.16
CA THR A 375 -20.46 -1.37 7.05
C THR A 375 -20.20 -2.16 8.32
N ALA A 376 -19.71 -3.40 8.21
CA ALA A 376 -19.33 -4.21 9.36
C ALA A 376 -18.23 -3.55 10.22
N LYS A 377 -17.24 -2.90 9.59
CA LYS A 377 -16.20 -2.12 10.29
C LYS A 377 -16.77 -0.92 11.05
N LYS A 378 -17.70 -0.19 10.42
CA LYS A 378 -18.39 0.94 11.05
C LYS A 378 -19.19 0.49 12.27
N GLU A 379 -19.90 -0.64 12.17
CA GLU A 379 -20.70 -1.21 13.27
C GLU A 379 -19.83 -1.61 14.47
N ARG A 380 -18.64 -2.17 14.21
CA ARG A 380 -17.64 -2.46 15.25
C ARG A 380 -16.91 -1.23 15.80
N LYS A 381 -17.14 -0.05 15.22
CA LYS A 381 -16.45 1.22 15.54
C LYS A 381 -14.95 1.24 15.17
N ASP A 382 -14.52 0.34 14.29
CA ASP A 382 -13.15 0.32 13.74
C ASP A 382 -12.92 1.50 12.78
N LEU A 383 -14.01 2.13 12.31
CA LEU A 383 -13.99 3.19 11.31
C LEU A 383 -14.79 4.40 11.76
N SER A 384 -14.19 5.59 11.65
CA SER A 384 -14.90 6.84 11.91
C SER A 384 -15.95 7.08 10.81
N LYS A 385 -17.06 7.77 11.16
CA LYS A 385 -18.12 8.07 10.21
C LYS A 385 -17.63 8.81 8.95
N PRO A 386 -16.78 9.86 9.05
CA PRO A 386 -16.29 10.56 7.86
C PRO A 386 -15.49 9.66 6.93
N VAL A 387 -14.61 8.82 7.47
CA VAL A 387 -13.79 7.88 6.69
C VAL A 387 -14.70 6.85 6.01
N PHE A 388 -15.69 6.30 6.73
CA PHE A 388 -16.67 5.40 6.14
C PHE A 388 -17.36 5.99 4.90
N TYR A 389 -17.91 7.21 5.00
CA TYR A 389 -18.62 7.83 3.88
C TYR A 389 -17.67 8.18 2.73
N HIS A 390 -16.46 8.64 3.03
CA HIS A 390 -15.43 8.88 2.01
C HIS A 390 -15.14 7.62 1.19
N LEU A 391 -14.87 6.49 1.86
CA LEU A 391 -14.54 5.23 1.19
C LEU A 391 -15.73 4.68 0.40
N ILE A 392 -16.93 4.68 0.97
CA ILE A 392 -18.15 4.25 0.26
C ILE A 392 -18.37 5.09 -0.99
N TYR A 393 -18.26 6.40 -0.89
CA TYR A 393 -18.45 7.29 -2.03
C TYR A 393 -17.37 7.07 -3.10
N LYS A 394 -16.11 6.96 -2.69
CA LYS A 394 -14.98 6.67 -3.59
C LYS A 394 -15.21 5.37 -4.37
N GLU A 395 -15.56 4.28 -3.70
CA GLU A 395 -15.77 2.98 -4.34
C GLU A 395 -17.05 2.94 -5.19
N PHE A 396 -18.11 3.62 -4.76
CA PHE A 396 -19.32 3.80 -5.57
C PHE A 396 -18.99 4.54 -6.87
N MET A 397 -18.28 5.67 -6.79
CA MET A 397 -17.87 6.43 -7.96
C MET A 397 -16.88 5.65 -8.84
N ARG A 398 -16.02 4.81 -8.26
CA ARG A 398 -15.16 3.88 -9.02
C ARG A 398 -15.98 2.90 -9.83
N ALA A 399 -17.01 2.31 -9.23
CA ALA A 399 -17.90 1.39 -9.93
C ALA A 399 -18.69 2.09 -11.05
N CYS A 400 -19.23 3.29 -10.79
CA CYS A 400 -19.99 4.06 -11.78
C CYS A 400 -19.12 4.58 -12.92
N ILE A 401 -18.00 5.24 -12.62
CA ILE A 401 -17.13 5.87 -13.62
C ILE A 401 -16.20 4.81 -14.21
N GLY A 402 -15.35 4.17 -13.41
CA GLY A 402 -14.39 3.19 -13.91
C GLY A 402 -15.08 1.98 -14.53
N GLY A 403 -16.04 1.38 -13.82
CA GLY A 403 -16.84 0.25 -14.33
C GLY A 403 -17.76 0.63 -15.49
N GLY A 404 -18.49 1.74 -15.36
CA GLY A 404 -19.42 2.22 -16.39
C GLY A 404 -18.72 2.63 -17.69
N LEU A 405 -17.60 3.36 -17.63
CA LEU A 405 -16.81 3.71 -18.82
C LEU A 405 -16.25 2.46 -19.51
N ALA A 406 -15.76 1.48 -18.73
CA ALA A 406 -15.29 0.22 -19.28
C ALA A 406 -16.42 -0.53 -19.99
N CYS A 407 -17.60 -0.63 -19.37
CA CYS A 407 -18.77 -1.28 -19.97
C CYS A 407 -19.27 -0.55 -21.22
N LEU A 408 -19.27 0.79 -21.22
CA LEU A 408 -19.64 1.60 -22.37
C LEU A 408 -18.65 1.38 -23.52
N CYS A 409 -17.35 1.44 -23.25
CA CYS A 409 -16.31 1.19 -24.23
C CYS A 409 -16.50 -0.20 -24.87
N LEU A 410 -16.57 -1.25 -24.05
CA LEU A 410 -16.77 -2.63 -24.52
C LEU A 410 -18.10 -2.81 -25.24
N GLY A 411 -19.16 -2.14 -24.79
CA GLY A 411 -20.50 -2.15 -25.37
C GLY A 411 -20.53 -1.61 -26.81
N LEU A 412 -19.69 -0.61 -27.10
CA LEU A 412 -19.64 0.06 -28.39
C LEU A 412 -18.66 -0.60 -29.38
N LEU A 413 -17.77 -1.50 -28.93
CA LEU A 413 -16.74 -2.10 -29.79
C LEU A 413 -17.29 -2.86 -31.01
N PRO A 414 -18.38 -3.67 -30.93
CA PRO A 414 -18.93 -4.33 -32.13
C PRO A 414 -19.34 -3.33 -33.21
N LYS A 415 -19.99 -2.23 -32.81
CA LYS A 415 -20.36 -1.15 -33.71
C LYS A 415 -19.13 -0.43 -34.27
N MET A 416 -18.13 -0.15 -33.43
CA MET A 416 -16.90 0.50 -33.86
C MET A 416 -16.14 -0.34 -34.89
N VAL A 417 -15.97 -1.65 -34.64
CA VAL A 417 -15.31 -2.56 -35.59
C VAL A 417 -16.04 -2.60 -36.93
N ARG A 418 -17.38 -2.62 -36.90
CA ARG A 418 -18.20 -2.53 -38.11
C ARG A 418 -17.99 -1.22 -38.87
N ASP A 419 -18.01 -0.09 -38.16
CA ASP A 419 -18.05 1.23 -38.80
C ASP A 419 -16.65 1.70 -39.26
N THR A 420 -15.55 1.22 -38.63
CA THR A 420 -14.19 1.74 -38.87
C THR A 420 -13.16 0.69 -39.29
N GLU A 421 -13.50 -0.61 -39.27
CA GLU A 421 -12.59 -1.73 -39.53
C GLU A 421 -11.34 -1.80 -38.63
N GLN A 422 -11.28 -1.02 -37.53
CA GLN A 422 -10.13 -0.96 -36.62
C GLN A 422 -10.05 -2.17 -35.66
N LYS A 423 -9.96 -3.37 -36.23
CA LYS A 423 -9.95 -4.67 -35.53
C LYS A 423 -8.85 -4.77 -34.45
N ALA A 424 -7.63 -4.30 -34.73
CA ALA A 424 -6.50 -4.39 -33.81
C ALA A 424 -6.67 -3.51 -32.54
N ILE A 425 -7.16 -2.29 -32.72
CA ILE A 425 -7.42 -1.36 -31.61
C ILE A 425 -8.56 -1.92 -30.76
N ALA A 426 -9.62 -2.40 -31.39
CA ALA A 426 -10.75 -3.00 -30.68
C ALA A 426 -10.32 -4.21 -29.84
N ALA A 427 -9.53 -5.13 -30.41
CA ALA A 427 -8.99 -6.28 -29.68
C ALA A 427 -8.15 -5.85 -28.46
N SER A 428 -7.34 -4.80 -28.60
CA SER A 428 -6.55 -4.26 -27.48
C SER A 428 -7.45 -3.65 -26.40
N LEU A 429 -8.49 -2.92 -26.78
CA LEU A 429 -9.46 -2.33 -25.86
C LEU A 429 -10.27 -3.39 -25.12
N VAL A 430 -10.60 -4.53 -25.75
CA VAL A 430 -11.26 -5.65 -25.06
C VAL A 430 -10.49 -6.11 -23.81
N LEU A 431 -9.16 -6.11 -23.89
CA LEU A 431 -8.28 -6.53 -22.79
C LEU A 431 -8.04 -5.40 -21.78
N LEU A 432 -7.88 -4.16 -22.25
CA LEU A 432 -7.38 -3.03 -21.46
C LEU A 432 -8.45 -2.05 -20.98
N ALA A 433 -9.67 -2.09 -21.49
CA ALA A 433 -10.71 -1.08 -21.21
C ALA A 433 -10.97 -0.87 -19.72
N TYR A 434 -11.00 -1.94 -18.94
CA TYR A 434 -11.20 -1.85 -17.48
C TYR A 434 -9.99 -1.20 -16.78
N THR A 435 -8.77 -1.63 -17.11
CA THR A 435 -7.53 -1.09 -16.53
C THR A 435 -7.38 0.40 -16.84
N ILE A 436 -7.62 0.79 -18.10
CA ILE A 436 -7.56 2.19 -18.54
C ILE A 436 -8.62 3.01 -17.82
N SER A 437 -9.89 2.57 -17.82
CA SER A 437 -10.98 3.29 -17.18
C SER A 437 -10.77 3.47 -15.67
N ASN A 438 -10.28 2.42 -14.99
CA ASN A 438 -9.94 2.49 -13.57
C ASN A 438 -8.77 3.43 -13.30
N GLY A 439 -7.73 3.40 -14.15
CA GLY A 439 -6.60 4.33 -14.06
C GLY A 439 -7.02 5.79 -14.25
N VAL A 440 -7.87 6.07 -15.24
CA VAL A 440 -8.44 7.41 -15.49
C VAL A 440 -9.25 7.88 -14.27
N PHE A 441 -10.09 7.01 -13.70
CA PHE A 441 -10.86 7.34 -12.50
C PHE A 441 -9.93 7.70 -11.33
N ASN A 442 -8.96 6.84 -11.00
CA ASN A 442 -8.09 7.09 -9.85
C ASN A 442 -7.20 8.34 -10.05
N LEU A 443 -6.68 8.57 -11.26
CA LEU A 443 -5.97 9.79 -11.60
C LEU A 443 -6.88 11.02 -11.42
N SER A 444 -8.12 10.95 -11.90
CA SER A 444 -9.10 12.04 -11.75
C SER A 444 -9.42 12.32 -10.29
N CYS A 445 -9.59 11.29 -9.46
CA CYS A 445 -9.77 11.43 -8.02
C CYS A 445 -8.56 12.09 -7.36
N PHE A 446 -7.35 11.65 -7.70
CA PHE A 446 -6.13 12.24 -7.18
C PHE A 446 -6.03 13.73 -7.53
N VAL A 447 -6.19 14.08 -8.80
CA VAL A 447 -6.17 15.47 -9.27
C VAL A 447 -7.25 16.30 -8.58
N THR A 448 -8.46 15.76 -8.44
CA THR A 448 -9.59 16.45 -7.78
C THR A 448 -9.29 16.72 -6.31
N ILE A 449 -8.80 15.72 -5.57
CA ILE A 449 -8.43 15.88 -4.16
C ILE A 449 -7.33 16.93 -4.02
N ARG A 450 -6.29 16.87 -4.86
CA ARG A 450 -5.20 17.86 -4.86
C ARG A 450 -5.67 19.26 -5.21
N ALA A 451 -6.55 19.39 -6.21
CA ALA A 451 -7.14 20.67 -6.58
C ALA A 451 -8.01 21.24 -5.46
N MET A 452 -8.81 20.41 -4.78
CA MET A 452 -9.61 20.82 -3.63
C MET A 452 -8.72 21.25 -2.46
N LEU A 453 -7.66 20.51 -2.15
CA LEU A 453 -6.70 20.90 -1.12
C LEU A 453 -6.04 22.24 -1.46
N TYR A 454 -5.62 22.43 -2.72
CA TYR A 454 -4.99 23.66 -3.18
C TYR A 454 -5.96 24.86 -3.13
N ALA A 455 -7.18 24.70 -3.65
CA ALA A 455 -8.20 25.74 -3.67
C ALA A 455 -8.62 26.18 -2.26
N ASN A 456 -8.54 25.29 -1.28
CA ASN A 456 -8.80 25.60 0.13
C ASN A 456 -7.53 26.04 0.89
N GLY A 457 -6.50 26.52 0.19
CA GLY A 457 -5.28 27.07 0.81
C GLY A 457 -4.38 26.02 1.46
N GLY A 458 -4.39 24.78 0.97
CA GLY A 458 -3.71 23.64 1.61
C GLY A 458 -4.39 23.16 2.89
N VAL A 459 -5.50 23.79 3.29
CA VAL A 459 -6.31 23.33 4.42
C VAL A 459 -7.18 22.19 3.91
N ALA A 460 -6.90 20.97 4.37
CA ALA A 460 -7.86 19.88 4.25
C ALA A 460 -9.17 20.35 4.85
N VAL A 461 -10.19 20.59 4.01
CA VAL A 461 -11.52 20.93 4.48
C VAL A 461 -11.95 19.73 5.32
N PRO A 462 -12.15 19.89 6.65
CA PRO A 462 -12.67 18.81 7.44
C PRO A 462 -14.01 18.45 6.81
N MET A 463 -14.10 17.23 6.27
CA MET A 463 -15.34 16.67 5.75
C MET A 463 -16.28 16.54 6.96
N VAL A 464 -17.01 17.64 7.19
CA VAL A 464 -17.91 18.06 8.27
C VAL A 464 -18.57 16.90 9.05
N GLY A 465 -18.66 16.90 10.39
CA GLY A 465 -18.24 17.92 11.35
C GLY A 465 -18.36 17.45 12.80
N LYS A 466 -17.65 18.13 13.70
CA LYS A 466 -17.93 18.08 15.14
C LYS A 466 -18.81 19.28 15.49
N LYS A 467 -20.12 19.06 15.67
CA LYS A 467 -20.88 19.86 16.63
C LYS A 467 -20.35 19.50 18.01
N GLY A 468 -19.34 20.23 18.47
CA GLY A 468 -18.93 20.22 19.86
C GLY A 468 -20.12 20.67 20.70
N ARG A 469 -20.81 19.74 21.35
CA ARG A 469 -21.53 20.06 22.58
C ARG A 469 -20.46 20.40 23.60
N ARG A 470 -20.24 21.70 23.81
CA ARG A 470 -19.59 22.22 25.01
C ARG A 470 -20.31 21.59 26.21
N PHE A 471 -19.66 20.66 26.88
CA PHE A 471 -20.01 20.33 28.25
C PHE A 471 -19.64 21.56 29.08
N SER A 472 -20.64 22.35 29.44
CA SER A 472 -20.55 23.39 30.43
C SER A 472 -20.15 22.74 31.76
N ARG A 473 -18.85 22.80 32.07
CA ARG A 473 -18.37 22.72 33.45
C ARG A 473 -18.92 23.95 34.17
N GLY A 474 -19.79 23.72 35.15
CA GLY A 474 -20.38 24.81 35.92
C GLY A 474 -21.21 24.32 37.10
N ARG A 475 -20.55 23.75 38.11
CA ARG A 475 -20.78 23.96 39.56
C ARG A 475 -20.23 22.80 40.38
N GLU A 476 -18.98 22.96 40.81
CA GLU A 476 -18.60 22.54 42.15
C GLU A 476 -19.45 23.35 43.15
N LYS A 477 -20.19 22.66 44.00
CA LYS A 477 -20.64 23.21 45.27
C LYS A 477 -20.07 22.33 46.37
N ASN A 478 -19.14 22.94 47.10
CA ASN A 478 -18.76 22.62 48.47
C ASN A 478 -19.94 22.08 49.28
N LYS A 479 -19.75 20.91 49.87
CA LYS A 479 -20.28 20.58 51.20
C LYS A 479 -19.28 19.69 51.93
N GLU A 480 -18.39 20.35 52.65
CA GLU A 480 -17.89 19.83 53.93
C GLU A 480 -19.08 19.69 54.88
N GLY A 481 -19.07 18.65 55.70
CA GLY A 481 -20.04 18.50 56.78
C GLY A 481 -20.17 17.10 57.35
N ASN A 482 -19.24 16.75 58.24
CA ASN A 482 -19.54 16.20 59.57
C ASN A 482 -20.51 15.01 59.71
N THR A 483 -20.01 13.84 60.12
CA THR A 483 -20.44 13.00 61.28
C THR A 483 -19.82 11.60 61.15
N LYS A 484 -18.86 11.18 61.99
CA LYS A 484 -18.98 10.61 63.36
C LYS A 484 -19.93 9.41 63.50
N TYR A 485 -19.34 8.30 63.99
CA TYR A 485 -19.97 7.12 64.65
C TYR A 485 -20.84 6.25 63.71
N ASN A 486 -20.85 4.92 63.76
CA ASN A 486 -20.75 4.04 64.91
C ASN A 486 -20.39 2.59 64.51
N ASN A 487 -19.87 1.86 65.49
CA ASN A 487 -19.68 0.42 65.53
C ASN A 487 -20.97 -0.40 65.24
N THR A 488 -20.74 -1.70 64.99
CA THR A 488 -21.33 -2.89 65.64
C THR A 488 -22.13 -3.87 64.77
N LYS A 489 -21.60 -5.10 64.72
CA LYS A 489 -22.25 -6.43 64.79
C LYS A 489 -23.70 -6.62 64.29
N ARG A 490 -23.87 -7.56 63.34
CA ARG A 490 -24.81 -8.71 63.42
C ARG A 490 -24.64 -9.58 62.16
N LYS A 491 -24.05 -10.78 62.23
CA LYS A 491 -24.65 -12.10 62.52
C LYS A 491 -25.87 -12.47 61.65
N GLU A 492 -25.66 -13.57 60.92
CA GLU A 492 -26.58 -14.68 60.63
C GLU A 492 -27.95 -14.37 59.99
N SER A 493 -28.19 -14.88 58.78
CA SER A 493 -28.92 -16.16 58.60
C SER A 493 -29.59 -16.28 57.22
N ARG A 494 -29.58 -17.53 56.72
CA ARG A 494 -30.61 -18.20 55.91
C ARG A 494 -30.96 -17.65 54.51
N GLY A 495 -30.37 -18.30 53.52
CA GLY A 495 -31.05 -19.29 52.66
C GLY A 495 -32.16 -18.81 51.72
N ARG A 496 -32.00 -19.07 50.42
CA ARG A 496 -32.98 -19.83 49.62
C ARG A 496 -32.48 -20.13 48.21
N SER A 497 -32.65 -21.41 47.87
CA SER A 497 -32.64 -22.00 46.54
C SER A 497 -33.43 -21.21 45.49
N THR A 498 -32.95 -21.17 44.25
CA THR A 498 -33.80 -21.40 43.07
C THR A 498 -32.99 -22.02 41.92
N SER A 499 -33.17 -23.33 41.75
CA SER A 499 -32.93 -24.06 40.50
C SER A 499 -34.06 -23.75 39.51
N ARG A 500 -33.74 -23.29 38.29
CA ARG A 500 -34.68 -23.22 37.16
C ARG A 500 -33.94 -23.41 35.83
N SER A 501 -34.16 -24.56 35.21
CA SER A 501 -33.99 -24.84 33.76
C SER A 501 -34.67 -26.19 33.50
N ARG A 502 -36.00 -26.22 33.34
CA ARG A 502 -36.79 -26.13 32.09
C ARG A 502 -36.35 -27.13 31.00
N LYS A 503 -37.14 -28.19 30.90
CA LYS A 503 -37.24 -29.18 29.81
C LYS A 503 -38.36 -28.78 28.83
N LYS A 504 -38.23 -29.26 27.58
CA LYS A 504 -39.20 -29.34 26.46
C LYS A 504 -39.40 -28.05 25.66
N LYS A 505 -39.43 -28.04 24.32
CA LYS A 505 -39.70 -29.10 23.33
C LYS A 505 -38.56 -29.28 22.35
#